data_AF-A0A5N6KS18-F1
#
_entry.id   AF-A0A5N6KS18-F1
#
_cell.length_a   1.000
_cell.length_b   1.000
_cell.length_c   1.000
_cell.angle_alpha   90.00
_cell.angle_beta   90.00
_cell.angle_gamma   90.00
#
_symmetry.space_group_name_H-M   'P 1'
#
loop_
_entity.id
_entity.type
_entity.pdbx_description
1 polymer ?
#
loop_
_entity_poly.entity_id
_entity_poly.type
_entity_poly.pdbx_seq_one_letter_code
_entity_poly.pdbx_strand_id
1 'polypeptide(L)'
;MQKGTVHKLSSRLNTDPTPVVVISPQDCDESLEALPQLLNHFKDVDDVFNDAFSSSLVMQKVVGSYQTPSAESFHVLSAIQSLYESEVNSSKLLLPSGPYFVLGQNIHQAWRLYEDELDAFVIPIVPQKLSSITNARYEVLDSVSQSGIWKHVAVPSRLYHKPTSSQPLLGKRISVKDVFDIAGIKTTLSSRDWAALYGPVEESADYVKKLITLGATIVGKTKTTAFASPDEPTDQWIDFHCPFNPRGDKYQSPSGSTSGGAAALAGYSWLDITIGSDCVFHRPHPQKTKSNVNSRWNFDVVGIMGRSIDSLHSTVSTTLDLKDSRNYPTRIIYPTDFFPHSDSNHQAMVEEFIKILEKFLGTKRTVVTISDEWDGDPPEAASGKPLKTYLAKGTRGIGKTVSSSEAEQGLEEQRIFREWFESKFMSSDSNTMSNAVMIMPYGSAVPKYRDAPNGYVHSSCSINQLMEYVQAPFILQLLWGKIYLSHVADATACPAHDLMLVNLAKEVLESENWPTEVLTGRYTFKLGKNIRNVDGSDVSKASDLGGHGFTNGLL
;
A
#
# COMPACT_ATOMS: atom_id res chain seq x y z
N MET A 1 -23.10 43.67 -3.24
CA MET A 1 -21.90 43.71 -2.38
C MET A 1 -22.36 43.74 -0.93
N GLN A 2 -22.17 42.66 -0.17
CA GLN A 2 -22.39 42.66 1.28
C GLN A 2 -21.08 43.05 1.97
N LYS A 3 -21.16 43.90 3.00
CA LYS A 3 -20.01 44.16 3.88
C LYS A 3 -19.82 42.93 4.77
N GLY A 4 -18.73 42.18 4.58
CA GLY A 4 -18.35 41.10 5.48
C GLY A 4 -18.06 41.65 6.88
N THR A 5 -18.30 40.84 7.92
CA THR A 5 -17.99 41.23 9.31
C THR A 5 -16.64 40.64 9.71
N VAL A 6 -15.77 41.47 10.27
CA VAL A 6 -14.44 41.06 10.76
C VAL A 6 -14.50 40.86 12.26
N HIS A 7 -14.05 39.69 12.71
CA HIS A 7 -14.06 39.27 14.10
C HIS A 7 -12.64 38.92 14.57
N LYS A 8 -12.32 39.25 15.83
CA LYS A 8 -11.12 38.68 16.47
C LYS A 8 -11.46 37.31 17.01
N LEU A 9 -10.68 36.28 16.68
CA LEU A 9 -10.92 34.92 17.16
C LEU A 9 -10.94 34.85 18.71
N SER A 10 -10.10 35.65 19.36
CA SER A 10 -10.03 35.79 20.83
C SER A 10 -11.32 36.29 21.49
N SER A 11 -12.23 36.92 20.73
CA SER A 11 -13.52 37.41 21.21
C SER A 11 -14.67 36.43 21.02
N ARG A 12 -14.42 35.26 20.42
CA ARG A 12 -15.44 34.27 20.08
C ARG A 12 -15.81 33.40 21.29
N LEU A 13 -17.09 33.42 21.63
CA LEU A 13 -17.67 32.64 22.74
C LEU A 13 -18.56 31.47 22.27
N ASN A 14 -18.70 31.27 20.95
CA ASN A 14 -19.59 30.24 20.40
C ASN A 14 -19.08 28.83 20.73
N THR A 15 -20.00 27.98 21.17
CA THR A 15 -19.72 26.60 21.58
C THR A 15 -19.90 25.58 20.47
N ASP A 16 -20.45 25.98 19.32
CA ASP A 16 -20.63 25.07 18.18
C ASP A 16 -19.41 25.10 17.25
N PRO A 17 -18.94 23.92 16.78
CA PRO A 17 -17.85 23.85 15.82
C PRO A 17 -18.28 24.52 14.52
N THR A 18 -17.49 25.47 14.04
CA THR A 18 -17.77 26.20 12.80
C THR A 18 -16.72 25.87 11.76
N PRO A 19 -17.11 25.37 10.57
CA PRO A 19 -16.17 25.10 9.51
C PRO A 19 -15.59 26.41 8.98
N VAL A 20 -14.27 26.45 8.85
CA VAL A 20 -13.54 27.60 8.34
C VAL A 20 -12.44 27.13 7.39
N VAL A 21 -11.99 28.01 6.50
CA VAL A 21 -10.70 27.87 5.84
C VAL A 21 -9.68 28.67 6.63
N VAL A 22 -8.56 28.07 6.99
CA VAL A 22 -7.39 28.80 7.48
C VAL A 22 -6.50 29.09 6.29
N ILE A 23 -5.98 30.30 6.19
CA ILE A 23 -5.05 30.72 5.14
C ILE A 23 -3.78 31.26 5.79
N SER A 24 -2.67 30.62 5.44
CA SER A 24 -1.32 31.04 5.82
C SER A 24 -0.85 32.18 4.91
N PRO A 25 -0.14 33.20 5.45
CA PRO A 25 0.43 34.30 4.67
C PRO A 25 1.36 33.87 3.53
N GLN A 26 1.85 32.62 3.55
CA GLN A 26 2.74 32.08 2.51
C GLN A 26 1.98 31.62 1.26
N ASP A 27 0.69 31.28 1.39
CA ASP A 27 -0.11 30.70 0.29
C ASP A 27 -1.04 31.73 -0.35
N CYS A 28 -1.41 32.79 0.39
CA CYS A 28 -2.16 33.91 -0.12
C CYS A 28 -1.79 35.15 0.68
N ASP A 29 -1.50 36.24 -0.04
CA ASP A 29 -1.23 37.53 0.58
C ASP A 29 -2.52 38.20 1.08
N GLU A 30 -2.36 39.36 1.69
CA GLU A 30 -3.43 40.13 2.32
C GLU A 30 -4.46 40.69 1.33
N SER A 31 -4.16 40.71 0.02
CA SER A 31 -5.08 41.19 -1.02
C SER A 31 -6.22 40.22 -1.27
N LEU A 32 -6.03 38.93 -0.94
CA LEU A 32 -6.96 37.83 -1.21
C LEU A 32 -7.35 37.66 -2.69
N GLU A 33 -6.61 38.28 -3.62
CA GLU A 33 -6.90 38.18 -5.06
C GLU A 33 -6.77 36.75 -5.59
N ALA A 34 -5.81 35.99 -5.06
CA ALA A 34 -5.55 34.59 -5.43
C ALA A 34 -6.46 33.57 -4.72
N LEU A 35 -7.31 34.02 -3.79
CA LEU A 35 -8.12 33.13 -2.96
C LEU A 35 -9.07 32.23 -3.76
N PRO A 36 -9.80 32.69 -4.80
CA PRO A 36 -10.64 31.80 -5.60
C PRO A 36 -9.87 30.66 -6.26
N GLN A 37 -8.70 30.96 -6.83
CA GLN A 37 -7.86 29.95 -7.46
C GLN A 37 -7.33 28.96 -6.43
N LEU A 38 -6.94 29.44 -5.25
CA LEU A 38 -6.47 28.61 -4.15
C LEU A 38 -7.57 27.67 -3.61
N LEU A 39 -8.79 28.17 -3.40
CA LEU A 39 -9.92 27.35 -2.95
C LEU A 39 -10.36 26.33 -4.00
N ASN A 40 -10.28 26.67 -5.29
CA ASN A 40 -10.52 25.70 -6.37
C ASN A 40 -9.46 24.61 -6.37
N HIS A 41 -8.18 24.99 -6.24
CA HIS A 41 -7.10 24.02 -6.10
C HIS A 41 -7.30 23.08 -4.91
N PHE A 42 -7.75 23.60 -3.75
CA PHE A 42 -8.07 22.77 -2.59
C PHE A 42 -9.13 21.70 -2.89
N LYS A 43 -10.16 22.02 -3.70
CA LYS A 43 -11.18 21.04 -4.11
C LYS A 43 -10.62 19.96 -5.02
N ASP A 44 -9.62 20.28 -5.83
CA ASP A 44 -9.03 19.36 -6.79
C ASP A 44 -8.08 18.35 -6.11
N VAL A 45 -7.37 18.77 -5.07
CA VAL A 45 -6.30 17.96 -4.44
C VAL A 45 -6.65 17.38 -3.07
N ASP A 46 -7.77 17.78 -2.47
CA ASP A 46 -8.18 17.34 -1.14
C ASP A 46 -9.59 16.80 -1.12
N ASP A 47 -9.77 15.72 -0.37
CA ASP A 47 -11.04 15.03 -0.20
C ASP A 47 -11.70 15.34 1.15
N VAL A 48 -11.13 16.24 1.96
CA VAL A 48 -11.74 16.75 3.20
C VAL A 48 -12.38 18.11 2.96
N PHE A 49 -11.67 19.00 2.25
CA PHE A 49 -12.15 20.31 1.87
C PHE A 49 -13.39 20.24 0.96
N ASN A 50 -14.38 21.09 1.22
CA ASN A 50 -15.57 21.27 0.39
C ASN A 50 -16.18 22.66 0.65
N ASP A 51 -17.24 23.00 -0.09
CA ASP A 51 -17.87 24.32 -0.03
C ASP A 51 -18.40 24.73 1.36
N ALA A 52 -18.70 23.77 2.24
CA ALA A 52 -19.12 24.08 3.61
C ALA A 52 -18.04 24.82 4.41
N PHE A 53 -16.76 24.64 4.08
CA PHE A 53 -15.66 25.37 4.72
C PHE A 53 -15.48 26.79 4.18
N SER A 54 -15.97 27.08 2.97
CA SER A 54 -15.68 28.33 2.25
C SER A 54 -16.45 29.55 2.74
N SER A 55 -17.40 29.38 3.67
CA SER A 55 -18.24 30.48 4.18
C SER A 55 -17.53 31.36 5.21
N SER A 56 -16.48 30.85 5.86
CA SER A 56 -15.75 31.55 6.91
C SER A 56 -14.24 31.38 6.72
N LEU A 57 -13.50 32.47 6.90
CA LEU A 57 -12.05 32.53 6.68
C LEU A 57 -11.33 32.89 7.97
N VAL A 58 -10.21 32.23 8.27
CA VAL A 58 -9.26 32.62 9.31
C VAL A 58 -7.95 33.05 8.65
N MET A 59 -7.59 34.32 8.81
CA MET A 59 -6.31 34.85 8.38
C MET A 59 -5.34 34.86 9.55
N GLN A 60 -4.15 34.29 9.33
CA GLN A 60 -3.11 34.25 10.34
C GLN A 60 -2.11 35.39 10.17
N LYS A 61 -1.67 35.98 11.29
CA LYS A 61 -0.68 37.07 11.31
C LYS A 61 0.40 36.76 12.35
N VAL A 62 1.65 37.14 12.06
CA VAL A 62 2.75 37.02 13.03
C VAL A 62 2.88 38.33 13.79
N VAL A 63 2.85 38.29 15.12
CA VAL A 63 2.96 39.49 15.96
C VAL A 63 4.27 40.23 15.64
N GLY A 64 4.15 41.51 15.26
CA GLY A 64 5.30 42.37 14.95
C GLY A 64 5.75 42.41 13.47
N SER A 65 5.05 41.72 12.54
CA SER A 65 5.27 41.94 11.11
C SER A 65 4.65 43.25 10.63
N TYR A 66 5.39 44.05 9.87
CA TYR A 66 5.07 45.44 9.45
C TYR A 66 3.91 45.60 8.45
N GLN A 67 3.09 44.58 8.22
CA GLN A 67 1.91 44.68 7.38
C GLN A 67 0.69 44.37 8.24
N THR A 68 0.01 45.44 8.64
CA THR A 68 -1.33 45.39 9.22
C THR A 68 -2.24 46.09 8.22
N PRO A 69 -2.98 45.37 7.39
CA PRO A 69 -4.05 45.97 6.62
C PRO A 69 -5.16 46.27 7.62
N SER A 70 -5.60 47.52 7.66
CA SER A 70 -6.83 47.85 8.37
C SER A 70 -7.97 47.14 7.63
N ALA A 71 -8.77 46.40 8.38
CA ALA A 71 -9.94 45.68 7.88
C ALA A 71 -11.06 46.61 7.37
N GLU A 72 -10.75 47.85 7.00
CA GLU A 72 -11.73 48.88 6.66
C GLU A 72 -12.20 48.78 5.19
N SER A 73 -11.57 47.94 4.36
CA SER A 73 -12.01 47.74 2.97
C SER A 73 -11.66 46.36 2.40
N PHE A 74 -12.16 45.30 3.03
CA PHE A 74 -12.13 43.97 2.41
C PHE A 74 -13.33 43.79 1.46
N HIS A 75 -13.10 43.95 0.16
CA HIS A 75 -14.03 43.51 -0.89
C HIS A 75 -13.84 42.02 -1.17
N VAL A 76 -13.97 41.19 -0.14
CA VAL A 76 -13.89 39.74 -0.35
C VAL A 76 -15.17 39.31 -1.06
N LEU A 77 -14.96 38.42 -2.06
CA LEU A 77 -15.94 37.62 -2.78
C LEU A 77 -17.29 37.54 -2.06
N SER A 78 -18.40 37.72 -2.79
CA SER A 78 -19.77 37.63 -2.26
C SER A 78 -20.10 36.36 -1.47
N ALA A 79 -19.22 35.35 -1.51
CA ALA A 79 -19.37 34.05 -0.85
C ALA A 79 -18.85 34.00 0.61
N ILE A 80 -17.93 34.89 1.03
CA ILE A 80 -17.36 34.83 2.40
C ILE A 80 -18.20 35.69 3.34
N GLN A 81 -18.76 35.05 4.36
CA GLN A 81 -19.69 35.68 5.31
C GLN A 81 -18.97 36.22 6.55
N SER A 82 -17.87 35.58 6.97
CA SER A 82 -17.14 35.92 8.19
C SER A 82 -15.64 35.82 8.00
N LEU A 83 -14.90 36.82 8.50
CA LEU A 83 -13.44 36.84 8.53
C LEU A 83 -12.98 36.87 10.00
N TYR A 84 -12.10 35.96 10.36
CA TYR A 84 -11.47 35.88 11.67
C TYR A 84 -9.98 36.16 11.56
N GLU A 85 -9.43 36.92 12.51
CA GLU A 85 -7.98 37.12 12.63
C GLU A 85 -7.40 36.25 13.76
N SER A 86 -6.29 35.57 13.46
CA SER A 86 -5.51 34.77 14.41
C SER A 86 -4.07 35.28 14.46
N GLU A 87 -3.66 35.78 15.62
CA GLU A 87 -2.29 36.27 15.84
C GLU A 87 -1.43 35.17 16.48
N VAL A 88 -0.24 34.94 15.91
CA VAL A 88 0.75 33.98 16.44
C VAL A 88 2.08 34.67 16.73
N ASN A 89 2.75 34.24 17.80
CA ASN A 89 4.02 34.84 18.26
C ASN A 89 5.24 34.44 17.39
N SER A 90 5.09 33.47 16.50
CA SER A 90 6.18 32.97 15.65
C SER A 90 5.63 32.34 14.38
N SER A 91 6.37 32.48 13.28
CA SER A 91 6.06 31.79 12.01
C SER A 91 6.03 30.27 12.12
N LYS A 92 6.73 29.68 13.10
CA LYS A 92 6.70 28.22 13.37
C LYS A 92 5.37 27.73 13.92
N LEU A 93 4.54 28.64 14.44
CA LEU A 93 3.21 28.33 14.97
C LEU A 93 2.11 28.56 13.92
N LEU A 94 2.47 28.95 12.69
CA LEU A 94 1.50 29.08 11.62
C LEU A 94 0.96 27.70 11.26
N LEU A 95 -0.36 27.56 11.35
CA LEU A 95 -1.07 26.44 10.75
C LEU A 95 -0.93 26.48 9.21
N PRO A 96 -0.86 25.31 8.56
CA PRO A 96 -0.99 25.20 7.11
C PRO A 96 -2.34 25.75 6.63
N SER A 97 -2.39 26.19 5.37
CA SER A 97 -3.67 26.54 4.75
C SER A 97 -4.54 25.28 4.54
N GLY A 98 -5.85 25.38 4.77
CA GLY A 98 -6.76 24.25 4.56
C GLY A 98 -8.07 24.34 5.35
N PRO A 99 -8.89 23.27 5.37
CA PRO A 99 -10.14 23.20 6.13
C PRO A 99 -9.86 23.06 7.63
N TYR A 100 -10.58 23.76 8.49
CA TYR A 100 -10.49 23.60 9.95
C TYR A 100 -11.87 23.80 10.59
N PHE A 101 -11.96 23.47 11.88
CA PHE A 101 -13.09 23.85 12.73
C PHE A 101 -12.64 24.83 13.81
N VAL A 102 -13.38 25.91 13.98
CA VAL A 102 -13.21 26.79 15.15
C VAL A 102 -14.22 26.38 16.22
N LEU A 103 -13.72 26.10 17.42
CA LEU A 103 -14.51 25.79 18.61
C LEU A 103 -14.06 26.69 19.77
N GLY A 104 -14.92 27.62 20.19
CA GLY A 104 -14.52 28.71 21.08
C GLY A 104 -13.39 29.53 20.44
N GLN A 105 -12.22 29.53 21.10
CA GLN A 105 -11.01 30.23 20.66
C GLN A 105 -9.99 29.30 19.97
N ASN A 106 -10.26 28.00 19.93
CA ASN A 106 -9.32 27.01 19.40
C ASN A 106 -9.63 26.66 17.94
N ILE A 107 -8.57 26.37 17.20
CA ILE A 107 -8.63 25.90 15.82
C ILE A 107 -8.25 24.42 15.80
N HIS A 108 -9.10 23.58 15.20
CA HIS A 108 -8.96 22.14 15.15
C HIS A 108 -8.88 21.67 13.70
N GLN A 109 -7.97 20.74 13.40
CA GLN A 109 -7.91 20.11 12.08
C GLN A 109 -9.23 19.40 11.76
N ALA A 110 -9.72 19.57 10.54
CA ALA A 110 -10.79 18.78 9.97
C ALA A 110 -10.26 17.41 9.53
N TRP A 111 -10.89 16.36 10.03
CA TRP A 111 -10.66 14.98 9.62
C TRP A 111 -11.96 14.45 9.03
N ARG A 112 -11.90 13.85 7.84
CA ARG A 112 -13.07 13.22 7.22
C ARG A 112 -13.23 11.81 7.77
N LEU A 113 -14.46 11.46 8.12
CA LEU A 113 -14.83 10.11 8.51
C LEU A 113 -15.35 9.36 7.27
N TYR A 114 -14.61 8.35 6.83
CA TYR A 114 -15.04 7.43 5.77
C TYR A 114 -15.65 6.18 6.38
N GLU A 115 -16.71 5.65 5.78
CA GLU A 115 -17.29 4.38 6.19
C GLU A 115 -16.46 3.20 5.63
N ASP A 116 -16.13 2.22 6.47
CA ASP A 116 -15.45 0.99 6.08
C ASP A 116 -16.43 -0.06 5.54
N GLU A 117 -17.03 0.22 4.38
CA GLU A 117 -18.03 -0.65 3.72
C GLU A 117 -17.51 -2.03 3.29
N LEU A 118 -16.19 -2.19 3.19
CA LEU A 118 -15.54 -3.46 2.87
C LEU A 118 -15.19 -4.27 4.12
N ASP A 119 -15.45 -3.72 5.32
CA ASP A 119 -15.07 -4.30 6.60
C ASP A 119 -13.59 -4.73 6.59
N ALA A 120 -12.74 -3.86 6.03
CA ALA A 120 -11.32 -4.09 5.79
C ALA A 120 -10.45 -3.81 7.02
N PHE A 121 -10.90 -2.92 7.90
CA PHE A 121 -10.21 -2.53 9.12
C PHE A 121 -10.67 -3.38 10.30
N VAL A 122 -9.71 -3.86 11.09
CA VAL A 122 -10.01 -4.44 12.41
C VAL A 122 -10.14 -3.34 13.46
N ILE A 123 -9.24 -2.34 13.42
CA ILE A 123 -9.20 -1.23 14.37
C ILE A 123 -8.84 0.06 13.63
N PRO A 124 -9.79 0.94 13.33
CA PRO A 124 -9.50 2.32 12.92
C PRO A 124 -8.87 3.10 14.06
N ILE A 125 -7.89 3.96 13.77
CA ILE A 125 -7.11 4.66 14.80
C ILE A 125 -6.94 6.14 14.51
N VAL A 126 -6.69 6.91 15.56
CA VAL A 126 -6.27 8.32 15.48
C VAL A 126 -5.08 8.58 16.42
N PRO A 127 -4.19 9.53 16.09
CA PRO A 127 -3.08 9.88 16.97
C PRO A 127 -3.60 10.61 18.21
N GLN A 128 -3.09 10.23 19.39
CA GLN A 128 -3.43 10.91 20.66
C GLN A 128 -2.93 12.36 20.69
N LYS A 129 -1.82 12.64 20.00
CA LYS A 129 -1.22 13.98 19.87
C LYS A 129 -0.63 14.15 18.48
N LEU A 130 -1.06 15.18 17.77
CA LEU A 130 -0.59 15.50 16.41
C LEU A 130 0.88 15.96 16.36
N SER A 131 1.42 16.51 17.44
CA SER A 131 2.77 17.09 17.47
C SER A 131 3.90 16.09 17.77
N SER A 132 3.60 14.85 18.13
CA SER A 132 4.61 13.87 18.54
C SER A 132 4.93 12.90 17.40
N ILE A 133 6.07 13.11 16.73
CA ILE A 133 6.53 12.25 15.64
C ILE A 133 7.37 11.08 16.17
N THR A 134 8.24 11.31 17.16
CA THR A 134 9.22 10.32 17.63
C THR A 134 8.68 9.27 18.61
N ASN A 135 7.52 9.54 19.23
CA ASN A 135 6.83 8.63 20.15
C ASN A 135 5.31 8.68 19.93
N ALA A 136 4.88 8.70 18.66
CA ALA A 136 3.48 8.75 18.31
C ALA A 136 2.72 7.56 18.94
N ARG A 137 1.71 7.88 19.75
CA ARG A 137 0.76 6.93 20.31
C ARG A 137 -0.59 7.15 19.69
N TYR A 138 -1.34 6.07 19.57
CA TYR A 138 -2.64 6.04 18.92
C TYR A 138 -3.71 5.56 19.90
N GLU A 139 -4.94 5.92 19.60
CA GLU A 139 -6.14 5.43 20.25
C GLU A 139 -7.13 4.92 19.22
N VAL A 140 -8.05 4.07 19.66
CA VAL A 140 -9.11 3.53 18.81
C VAL A 140 -10.09 4.65 18.49
N LEU A 141 -10.44 4.80 17.22
CA LEU A 141 -11.54 5.65 16.81
C LEU A 141 -12.87 4.92 17.05
N ASP A 142 -13.52 5.24 18.16
CA ASP A 142 -14.83 4.68 18.52
C ASP A 142 -15.95 5.47 17.83
N SER A 143 -16.12 5.24 16.53
CA SER A 143 -17.15 5.90 15.72
C SER A 143 -17.69 4.96 14.64
N VAL A 144 -19.00 4.97 14.47
CA VAL A 144 -19.73 4.18 13.47
C VAL A 144 -20.64 5.07 12.65
N SER A 145 -21.00 4.59 11.45
CA SER A 145 -21.94 5.24 10.54
C SER A 145 -23.29 5.50 11.22
N GLN A 146 -24.09 6.40 10.64
CA GLN A 146 -25.43 6.69 11.16
C GLN A 146 -26.33 5.45 11.21
N SER A 147 -26.10 4.48 10.32
CA SER A 147 -26.82 3.19 10.31
C SER A 147 -26.32 2.22 11.40
N GLY A 148 -25.18 2.51 12.03
CA GLY A 148 -24.51 1.62 12.98
C GLY A 148 -23.84 0.39 12.34
N ILE A 149 -23.83 0.31 11.00
CA ILE A 149 -23.33 -0.86 10.26
C ILE A 149 -21.82 -0.79 10.08
N TRP A 150 -21.30 0.38 9.72
CA TRP A 150 -19.91 0.54 9.30
C TRP A 150 -19.09 1.29 10.32
N LYS A 151 -17.87 0.83 10.57
CA LYS A 151 -16.88 1.60 11.34
C LYS A 151 -16.46 2.82 10.51
N HIS A 152 -16.14 3.92 11.18
CA HIS A 152 -15.47 5.04 10.52
C HIS A 152 -13.96 4.87 10.51
N VAL A 153 -13.31 5.34 9.44
CA VAL A 153 -11.88 5.59 9.36
C VAL A 153 -11.67 7.08 9.19
N ALA A 154 -10.97 7.71 10.14
CA ALA A 154 -10.69 9.13 10.08
C ALA A 154 -9.42 9.41 9.29
N VAL A 155 -9.47 10.37 8.37
CA VAL A 155 -8.29 10.81 7.61
C VAL A 155 -8.16 12.34 7.63
N PRO A 156 -6.95 12.88 7.86
CA PRO A 156 -6.72 14.33 7.84
C PRO A 156 -6.74 14.87 6.41
N SER A 157 -7.00 16.17 6.25
CA SER A 157 -6.80 16.87 4.98
C SER A 157 -5.36 16.68 4.48
N ARG A 158 -5.21 16.48 3.17
CA ARG A 158 -3.93 16.44 2.46
C ARG A 158 -3.24 17.80 2.46
N LEU A 159 -4.01 18.88 2.62
CA LEU A 159 -3.53 20.27 2.58
C LEU A 159 -2.66 20.66 3.79
N TYR A 160 -2.76 19.93 4.90
CA TYR A 160 -1.92 20.20 6.07
C TYR A 160 -0.44 19.87 5.86
N HIS A 161 -0.11 19.25 4.74
CA HIS A 161 1.14 18.54 4.56
C HIS A 161 1.81 18.97 3.26
N LYS A 162 3.01 19.55 3.39
CA LYS A 162 3.92 19.79 2.26
C LYS A 162 5.13 18.86 2.46
N PRO A 163 5.28 17.79 1.64
CA PRO A 163 6.39 16.86 1.77
C PRO A 163 7.75 17.57 1.75
N THR A 164 8.67 17.12 2.59
CA THR A 164 10.04 17.62 2.64
C THR A 164 11.02 16.48 2.41
N SER A 165 12.30 16.79 2.19
CA SER A 165 13.33 15.75 2.04
C SER A 165 13.48 14.88 3.29
N SER A 166 13.21 15.40 4.48
CA SER A 166 13.24 14.64 5.74
C SER A 166 11.92 13.94 6.08
N GLN A 167 10.80 14.42 5.55
CA GLN A 167 9.47 13.81 5.71
C GLN A 167 8.78 13.60 4.35
N PRO A 168 9.32 12.69 3.52
CA PRO A 168 8.82 12.43 2.17
C PRO A 168 7.43 11.76 2.15
N LEU A 169 7.00 11.12 3.25
CA LEU A 169 5.68 10.50 3.36
C LEU A 169 4.63 11.43 3.95
N LEU A 170 4.95 12.70 4.19
CA LEU A 170 4.00 13.66 4.75
C LEU A 170 2.76 13.78 3.85
N GLY A 171 1.57 13.60 4.43
CA GLY A 171 0.30 13.60 3.71
C GLY A 171 -0.08 12.27 3.05
N LYS A 172 0.79 11.24 3.10
CA LYS A 172 0.44 9.88 2.71
C LYS A 172 -0.35 9.18 3.81
N ARG A 173 -1.49 8.61 3.44
CA ARG A 173 -2.37 7.83 4.31
C ARG A 173 -2.05 6.35 4.15
N ILE A 174 -1.66 5.71 5.25
CA ILE A 174 -1.14 4.35 5.26
C ILE A 174 -1.97 3.47 6.20
N SER A 175 -2.39 2.31 5.70
CA SER A 175 -2.98 1.26 6.54
C SER A 175 -1.92 0.22 6.89
N VAL A 176 -1.99 -0.37 8.08
CA VAL A 176 -1.02 -1.37 8.53
C VAL A 176 -1.73 -2.68 8.86
N LYS A 177 -1.23 -3.82 8.36
CA LYS A 177 -1.78 -5.14 8.67
C LYS A 177 -1.72 -5.40 10.18
N ASP A 178 -2.73 -6.07 10.73
CA ASP A 178 -2.85 -6.40 12.15
C ASP A 178 -1.90 -7.53 12.64
N VAL A 179 -0.68 -7.52 12.11
CA VAL A 179 0.48 -8.27 12.63
C VAL A 179 1.57 -7.35 13.15
N PHE A 180 1.50 -6.06 12.82
CA PHE A 180 2.46 -5.06 13.27
C PHE A 180 1.93 -4.32 14.50
N ASP A 181 2.82 -4.16 15.46
CA ASP A 181 2.57 -3.40 16.67
C ASP A 181 2.48 -1.90 16.38
N ILE A 182 1.50 -1.23 17.01
CA ILE A 182 1.30 0.22 16.97
C ILE A 182 1.06 0.68 18.41
N ALA A 183 1.92 1.58 18.92
CA ALA A 183 1.88 2.06 20.29
C ALA A 183 0.48 2.61 20.66
N GLY A 184 -0.08 2.12 21.76
CA GLY A 184 -1.42 2.47 22.25
C GLY A 184 -2.56 1.61 21.69
N ILE A 185 -2.29 0.69 20.77
CA ILE A 185 -3.31 -0.15 20.12
C ILE A 185 -3.03 -1.63 20.37
N LYS A 186 -4.08 -2.44 20.56
CA LYS A 186 -3.96 -3.91 20.63
C LYS A 186 -3.62 -4.49 19.26
N THR A 187 -2.68 -5.43 19.18
CA THR A 187 -2.46 -6.24 17.97
C THR A 187 -3.23 -7.54 18.13
N THR A 188 -4.23 -7.77 17.27
CA THR A 188 -5.17 -8.89 17.48
C THR A 188 -4.73 -10.17 16.77
N LEU A 189 -3.88 -10.06 15.74
CA LEU A 189 -3.53 -11.17 14.85
C LEU A 189 -4.77 -11.85 14.26
N SER A 190 -5.88 -11.11 14.14
CA SER A 190 -7.20 -11.66 13.82
C SER A 190 -7.58 -12.90 14.65
N SER A 191 -7.24 -12.88 15.95
CA SER A 191 -7.66 -13.86 16.95
C SER A 191 -8.26 -13.16 18.17
N ARG A 192 -9.48 -13.56 18.56
CA ARG A 192 -10.20 -12.96 19.69
C ARG A 192 -9.53 -13.31 21.02
N ASP A 193 -9.08 -14.55 21.16
CA ASP A 193 -8.38 -15.01 22.36
C ASP A 193 -7.02 -14.31 22.53
N TRP A 194 -6.29 -14.09 21.44
CA TRP A 194 -5.05 -13.30 21.47
C TRP A 194 -5.32 -11.86 21.93
N ALA A 195 -6.36 -11.22 21.37
CA ALA A 195 -6.75 -9.86 21.75
C ALA A 195 -7.28 -9.75 23.19
N ALA A 196 -7.87 -10.82 23.74
CA ALA A 196 -8.31 -10.90 25.12
C ALA A 196 -7.13 -11.09 26.09
N LEU A 197 -6.12 -11.87 25.68
CA LEU A 197 -4.93 -12.16 26.49
C LEU A 197 -4.01 -10.94 26.65
N TYR A 198 -3.88 -10.12 25.60
CA TYR A 198 -2.93 -9.00 25.59
C TYR A 198 -3.61 -7.62 25.55
N GLY A 199 -3.00 -6.69 26.29
CA GLY A 199 -3.37 -5.26 26.28
C GLY A 199 -2.82 -4.51 25.06
N PRO A 200 -3.11 -3.20 24.95
CA PRO A 200 -2.44 -2.34 23.99
C PRO A 200 -0.91 -2.42 24.11
N VAL A 201 -0.20 -2.35 22.99
CA VAL A 201 1.27 -2.42 22.99
C VAL A 201 1.88 -1.06 23.31
N GLU A 202 3.01 -1.05 24.01
CA GLU A 202 3.64 0.21 24.44
C GLU A 202 4.46 0.89 23.34
N GLU A 203 4.96 0.12 22.38
CA GLU A 203 5.77 0.64 21.29
C GLU A 203 5.35 0.04 19.95
N SER A 204 5.42 0.87 18.92
CA SER A 204 5.20 0.45 17.54
C SER A 204 6.38 -0.40 17.03
N ALA A 205 6.11 -1.27 16.06
CA ALA A 205 7.14 -1.99 15.33
C ALA A 205 8.12 -1.02 14.64
N ASP A 206 9.38 -1.44 14.44
CA ASP A 206 10.44 -0.53 13.97
C ASP A 206 10.14 0.08 12.60
N TYR A 207 9.60 -0.72 11.68
CA TYR A 207 9.20 -0.21 10.37
C TYR A 207 8.03 0.78 10.47
N VAL A 208 7.07 0.57 11.37
CA VAL A 208 5.98 1.52 11.63
C VAL A 208 6.53 2.83 12.22
N LYS A 209 7.48 2.77 13.15
CA LYS A 209 8.17 3.97 13.68
C LYS A 209 8.89 4.75 12.58
N LYS A 210 9.54 4.05 11.64
CA LYS A 210 10.20 4.66 10.48
C LYS A 210 9.19 5.39 9.60
N LEU A 211 8.06 4.76 9.26
CA LEU A 211 7.00 5.39 8.46
C LEU A 211 6.46 6.67 9.11
N ILE A 212 6.18 6.62 10.41
CA ILE A 212 5.70 7.78 11.18
C ILE A 212 6.75 8.90 11.18
N THR A 213 8.03 8.56 11.38
CA THR A 213 9.13 9.55 11.39
C THR A 213 9.25 10.26 10.05
N LEU A 214 9.05 9.52 8.95
CA LEU A 214 9.03 10.04 7.58
C LEU A 214 7.75 10.81 7.22
N GLY A 215 6.80 10.96 8.15
CA GLY A 215 5.60 11.78 8.00
C GLY A 215 4.32 11.04 7.62
N ALA A 216 4.34 9.70 7.55
CA ALA A 216 3.15 8.93 7.19
C ALA A 216 2.02 9.07 8.22
N THR A 217 0.79 9.22 7.75
CA THR A 217 -0.41 9.15 8.59
C THR A 217 -0.92 7.72 8.64
N ILE A 218 -0.83 7.08 9.81
CA ILE A 218 -1.38 5.73 10.00
C ILE A 218 -2.87 5.83 10.34
N VAL A 219 -3.73 5.27 9.50
CA VAL A 219 -5.20 5.44 9.60
C VAL A 219 -5.91 4.28 10.28
N GLY A 220 -5.26 3.12 10.39
CA GLY A 220 -5.84 1.96 11.04
C GLY A 220 -5.10 0.66 10.81
N LYS A 221 -5.51 -0.34 11.60
CA LYS A 221 -5.08 -1.74 11.48
C LYS A 221 -6.04 -2.49 10.57
N THR A 222 -5.51 -3.15 9.54
CA THR A 222 -6.29 -3.92 8.56
C THR A 222 -6.28 -5.41 8.86
N LYS A 223 -7.37 -6.08 8.50
CA LYS A 223 -7.56 -7.52 8.78
C LYS A 223 -6.53 -8.39 8.09
N THR A 224 -6.22 -9.51 8.75
CA THR A 224 -5.34 -10.57 8.26
C THR A 224 -6.03 -11.92 8.43
N THR A 225 -5.58 -12.96 7.74
CA THR A 225 -5.86 -14.34 8.20
C THR A 225 -5.34 -14.51 9.62
N ALA A 226 -5.93 -15.42 10.41
CA ALA A 226 -5.56 -15.58 11.81
C ALA A 226 -4.07 -15.88 11.92
N PHE A 227 -3.31 -15.01 12.61
CA PHE A 227 -1.86 -15.12 12.73
C PHE A 227 -1.07 -15.16 11.40
N ALA A 228 -1.62 -14.57 10.33
CA ALA A 228 -1.08 -14.68 8.97
C ALA A 228 -0.96 -16.14 8.49
N SER A 229 -1.85 -17.02 8.97
CA SER A 229 -2.02 -18.41 8.53
C SER A 229 -2.38 -18.51 7.04
N PRO A 230 -2.25 -19.70 6.44
CA PRO A 230 -2.76 -19.99 5.09
C PRO A 230 -4.29 -20.09 5.01
N ASP A 231 -5.05 -19.59 6.01
CA ASP A 231 -6.50 -19.71 6.00
C ASP A 231 -7.09 -19.08 4.73
N GLU A 232 -7.70 -19.91 3.90
CA GLU A 232 -8.32 -19.49 2.67
C GLU A 232 -9.64 -18.76 2.99
N PRO A 233 -9.79 -17.49 2.59
CA PRO A 233 -11.05 -16.83 2.74
C PRO A 233 -12.11 -17.39 1.77
N THR A 234 -13.38 -17.54 2.15
CA THR A 234 -14.01 -16.98 3.36
C THR A 234 -14.48 -17.99 4.39
N ASP A 235 -14.53 -19.29 4.07
CA ASP A 235 -15.13 -20.31 4.96
C ASP A 235 -14.19 -20.82 6.08
N GLN A 236 -12.88 -20.57 5.99
CA GLN A 236 -11.90 -20.93 7.03
C GLN A 236 -11.74 -19.84 8.10
N TRP A 237 -12.28 -18.65 7.89
CA TRP A 237 -12.16 -17.51 8.81
C TRP A 237 -13.23 -17.57 9.89
N ILE A 238 -12.84 -17.96 11.11
CA ILE A 238 -13.78 -18.19 12.21
C ILE A 238 -13.93 -16.99 13.16
N ASP A 239 -12.82 -16.32 13.51
CA ASP A 239 -12.82 -15.31 14.59
C ASP A 239 -13.23 -13.92 14.12
N PHE A 240 -12.62 -13.47 13.02
CA PHE A 240 -12.98 -12.24 12.33
C PHE A 240 -13.42 -12.63 10.94
N HIS A 241 -14.54 -12.07 10.46
CA HIS A 241 -14.97 -12.35 9.10
C HIS A 241 -14.06 -11.67 8.08
N CYS A 242 -13.81 -12.39 6.99
CA CYS A 242 -13.04 -11.91 5.86
C CYS A 242 -13.65 -10.63 5.24
N PRO A 243 -12.82 -9.63 4.89
CA PRO A 243 -13.29 -8.41 4.22
C PRO A 243 -13.97 -8.68 2.87
N PHE A 244 -14.66 -7.67 2.34
CA PHE A 244 -15.19 -7.71 0.98
C PHE A 244 -14.14 -7.22 -0.01
N ASN A 245 -13.84 -8.02 -1.03
CA ASN A 245 -13.09 -7.55 -2.19
C ASN A 245 -14.00 -6.61 -2.98
N PRO A 246 -13.61 -5.38 -3.35
CA PRO A 246 -14.47 -4.47 -4.12
C PRO A 246 -14.79 -4.97 -5.54
N ARG A 247 -14.11 -6.01 -6.01
CA ARG A 247 -14.26 -6.62 -7.33
C ARG A 247 -15.21 -7.81 -7.30
N GLY A 248 -15.68 -8.22 -8.48
CA GLY A 248 -16.68 -9.28 -8.64
C GLY A 248 -17.95 -8.99 -7.86
N ASP A 249 -18.39 -7.73 -7.86
CA ASP A 249 -19.59 -7.26 -7.18
C ASP A 249 -19.60 -7.61 -5.68
N LYS A 250 -18.43 -7.56 -5.04
CA LYS A 250 -18.17 -7.92 -3.64
C LYS A 250 -18.08 -9.43 -3.34
N TYR A 251 -18.16 -10.28 -4.35
CA TYR A 251 -18.12 -11.73 -4.21
C TYR A 251 -16.75 -12.37 -4.42
N GLN A 252 -15.77 -11.66 -4.97
CA GLN A 252 -14.42 -12.24 -5.07
C GLN A 252 -13.78 -12.42 -3.70
N SER A 253 -12.98 -13.48 -3.56
CA SER A 253 -12.10 -13.62 -2.41
C SER A 253 -11.07 -12.48 -2.43
N PRO A 254 -10.79 -11.84 -1.28
CA PRO A 254 -9.71 -10.87 -1.17
C PRO A 254 -8.32 -11.54 -1.00
N SER A 255 -8.24 -12.88 -1.09
CA SER A 255 -7.03 -13.68 -0.84
C SER A 255 -6.48 -13.44 0.58
N GLY A 256 -5.27 -13.93 0.87
CA GLY A 256 -4.58 -13.77 2.15
C GLY A 256 -3.06 -13.75 1.99
N SER A 257 -2.32 -13.44 3.07
CA SER A 257 -2.84 -13.10 4.40
C SER A 257 -3.10 -11.60 4.62
N THR A 258 -2.65 -10.71 3.73
CA THR A 258 -2.87 -9.24 3.83
C THR A 258 -4.23 -8.84 3.23
N SER A 259 -5.30 -9.53 3.62
CA SER A 259 -6.62 -9.43 2.98
C SER A 259 -7.28 -8.07 3.14
N GLY A 260 -7.31 -7.53 4.37
CA GLY A 260 -7.95 -6.24 4.65
C GLY A 260 -7.23 -5.08 3.98
N GLY A 261 -5.89 -5.11 4.03
CA GLY A 261 -5.06 -4.11 3.38
C GLY A 261 -5.25 -4.07 1.87
N ALA A 262 -5.20 -5.24 1.20
CA ALA A 262 -5.40 -5.32 -0.24
C ALA A 262 -6.83 -4.89 -0.66
N ALA A 263 -7.86 -5.32 0.09
CA ALA A 263 -9.23 -4.92 -0.16
C ALA A 263 -9.43 -3.41 0.03
N ALA A 264 -8.89 -2.83 1.10
CA ALA A 264 -8.94 -1.38 1.35
C ALA A 264 -8.25 -0.60 0.24
N LEU A 265 -7.04 -0.99 -0.16
CA LEU A 265 -6.28 -0.30 -1.21
C LEU A 265 -7.00 -0.36 -2.57
N ALA A 266 -7.61 -1.51 -2.89
CA ALA A 266 -8.41 -1.71 -4.09
C ALA A 266 -9.76 -0.98 -4.04
N GLY A 267 -10.29 -0.66 -2.86
CA GLY A 267 -11.64 -0.12 -2.69
C GLY A 267 -11.69 1.38 -2.40
N TYR A 268 -10.70 1.89 -1.69
CA TYR A 268 -10.73 3.23 -1.10
C TYR A 268 -9.72 4.15 -1.78
N SER A 269 -10.21 5.07 -2.61
CA SER A 269 -9.40 6.06 -3.33
C SER A 269 -8.58 6.95 -2.39
N TRP A 270 -9.07 7.18 -1.17
CA TRP A 270 -8.42 8.00 -0.15
C TRP A 270 -7.22 7.34 0.53
N LEU A 271 -7.00 6.03 0.36
CA LEU A 271 -5.87 5.28 0.91
C LEU A 271 -4.72 5.22 -0.12
N ASP A 272 -3.49 5.51 0.29
CA ASP A 272 -2.34 5.61 -0.62
C ASP A 272 -1.49 4.33 -0.65
N ILE A 273 -1.17 3.80 0.54
CA ILE A 273 -0.27 2.65 0.72
C ILE A 273 -0.82 1.72 1.80
N THR A 274 -0.57 0.43 1.63
CA THR A 274 -0.82 -0.60 2.63
C THR A 274 0.47 -1.30 2.98
N ILE A 275 0.71 -1.47 4.29
CA ILE A 275 1.79 -2.30 4.81
C ILE A 275 1.23 -3.66 5.18
N GLY A 276 1.81 -4.70 4.60
CA GLY A 276 1.50 -6.10 4.85
C GLY A 276 2.70 -6.88 5.31
N SER A 277 2.52 -8.19 5.42
CA SER A 277 3.62 -9.13 5.57
C SER A 277 3.45 -10.22 4.53
N ASP A 278 4.58 -10.75 4.07
CA ASP A 278 4.64 -12.00 3.34
C ASP A 278 5.41 -13.01 4.19
N CYS A 279 4.81 -14.18 4.36
CA CYS A 279 5.25 -15.21 5.27
C CYS A 279 5.13 -16.55 4.56
N VAL A 280 6.22 -17.27 4.59
CA VAL A 280 6.51 -18.35 3.66
C VAL A 280 6.29 -19.71 4.34
N PHE A 281 6.02 -19.74 5.65
CA PHE A 281 5.67 -20.97 6.37
C PHE A 281 4.52 -20.75 7.34
N HIS A 282 3.72 -21.81 7.49
CA HIS A 282 2.49 -21.95 8.24
C HIS A 282 2.66 -21.80 9.76
N ARG A 283 3.35 -20.76 10.25
CA ARG A 283 3.62 -20.56 11.67
C ARG A 283 3.35 -19.12 12.10
N PRO A 284 2.41 -18.93 13.04
CA PRO A 284 2.30 -17.69 13.80
C PRO A 284 3.62 -17.36 14.48
N HIS A 285 4.22 -16.21 14.17
CA HIS A 285 5.06 -15.53 15.15
C HIS A 285 4.62 -14.07 15.26
N PRO A 286 4.25 -13.58 16.46
CA PRO A 286 4.08 -12.15 16.64
C PRO A 286 5.42 -11.47 16.37
N GLN A 287 5.46 -10.53 15.43
CA GLN A 287 6.63 -9.68 15.17
C GLN A 287 6.82 -8.71 16.35
N LYS A 288 7.38 -9.23 17.45
CA LYS A 288 7.94 -8.40 18.51
C LYS A 288 9.33 -7.95 18.04
N THR A 289 9.42 -6.85 17.28
CA THR A 289 10.71 -6.22 16.95
C THR A 289 11.26 -5.48 18.18
N LYS A 290 11.59 -6.25 19.22
CA LYS A 290 12.23 -5.80 20.45
C LYS A 290 13.03 -6.95 21.07
N SER A 291 13.95 -7.51 20.31
CA SER A 291 15.11 -8.19 20.88
C SER A 291 16.01 -8.71 19.77
N ASN A 292 17.32 -8.61 20.00
CA ASN A 292 18.37 -9.41 19.36
C ASN A 292 18.21 -10.93 19.59
N VAL A 293 16.99 -11.46 19.58
CA VAL A 293 16.73 -12.88 19.45
C VAL A 293 16.59 -13.12 17.97
N ASN A 294 17.66 -13.64 17.35
CA ASN A 294 17.59 -14.32 16.07
C ASN A 294 16.30 -15.14 16.04
N SER A 295 15.28 -14.69 15.30
CA SER A 295 14.17 -15.57 14.94
C SER A 295 14.82 -16.73 14.21
N ARG A 296 14.67 -17.95 14.75
CA ARG A 296 15.29 -19.16 14.15
C ARG A 296 14.77 -19.45 12.72
N TRP A 297 13.87 -18.62 12.20
CA TRP A 297 13.11 -18.77 10.96
C TRP A 297 13.08 -17.39 10.27
N ASN A 298 13.86 -17.21 9.20
CA ASN A 298 14.13 -15.92 8.53
C ASN A 298 13.28 -15.69 7.27
N PHE A 299 12.01 -16.10 7.28
CA PHE A 299 11.19 -16.04 6.06
C PHE A 299 10.17 -14.90 6.02
N ASP A 300 9.85 -14.30 7.16
CA ASP A 300 8.85 -13.25 7.21
C ASP A 300 9.45 -11.94 6.71
N VAL A 301 8.81 -11.34 5.71
CA VAL A 301 9.22 -10.05 5.13
C VAL A 301 8.08 -9.05 5.19
N VAL A 302 8.45 -7.77 5.25
CA VAL A 302 7.49 -6.67 5.17
C VAL A 302 7.04 -6.53 3.72
N GLY A 303 5.73 -6.58 3.48
CA GLY A 303 5.12 -6.29 2.18
C GLY A 303 4.67 -4.83 2.11
N ILE A 304 4.88 -4.19 0.95
CA ILE A 304 4.40 -2.84 0.66
C ILE A 304 3.51 -2.93 -0.58
N MET A 305 2.29 -2.40 -0.48
CA MET A 305 1.32 -2.38 -1.58
C MET A 305 0.94 -0.94 -1.89
N GLY A 306 0.92 -0.60 -3.18
CA GLY A 306 0.44 0.67 -3.72
C GLY A 306 -0.37 0.45 -5.00
N ARG A 307 -1.16 1.45 -5.40
CA ARG A 307 -1.95 1.36 -6.64
C ARG A 307 -1.17 1.68 -7.91
N SER A 308 -0.11 2.46 -7.80
CA SER A 308 0.76 2.83 -8.92
C SER A 308 2.17 2.33 -8.66
N ILE A 309 2.88 1.94 -9.72
CA ILE A 309 4.30 1.57 -9.64
C ILE A 309 5.14 2.73 -9.08
N ASP A 310 4.81 3.98 -9.42
CA ASP A 310 5.52 5.16 -8.90
C ASP A 310 5.38 5.34 -7.39
N SER A 311 4.16 5.24 -6.87
CA SER A 311 3.92 5.29 -5.42
C SER A 311 4.61 4.13 -4.69
N LEU A 312 4.65 2.94 -5.29
CA LEU A 312 5.38 1.80 -4.74
C LEU A 312 6.89 2.07 -4.73
N HIS A 313 7.46 2.46 -5.87
CA HIS A 313 8.88 2.81 -6.01
C HIS A 313 9.29 3.87 -4.99
N SER A 314 8.56 4.99 -4.96
CA SER A 314 8.83 6.10 -4.05
C SER A 314 8.78 5.67 -2.58
N THR A 315 7.81 4.83 -2.20
CA THR A 315 7.73 4.33 -0.82
C THR A 315 8.88 3.38 -0.50
N VAL A 316 9.19 2.43 -1.39
CA VAL A 316 10.27 1.47 -1.21
C VAL A 316 11.62 2.18 -1.11
N SER A 317 11.96 3.05 -2.07
CA SER A 317 13.25 3.75 -2.11
C SER A 317 13.47 4.70 -0.94
N THR A 318 12.37 5.22 -0.37
CA THR A 318 12.41 6.14 0.77
C THR A 318 12.50 5.40 2.11
N THR A 319 11.89 4.21 2.20
CA THR A 319 11.70 3.51 3.47
C THR A 319 12.63 2.31 3.65
N LEU A 320 13.27 1.82 2.59
CA LEU A 320 14.21 0.70 2.61
C LEU A 320 15.56 1.16 2.05
N ASP A 321 16.66 0.74 2.68
CA ASP A 321 18.03 1.01 2.21
C ASP A 321 18.37 0.05 1.06
N LEU A 322 17.78 0.30 -0.11
CA LEU A 322 17.97 -0.52 -1.30
C LEU A 322 18.69 0.28 -2.37
N LYS A 323 19.58 -0.39 -3.12
CA LYS A 323 20.28 0.22 -4.24
C LYS A 323 19.32 0.35 -5.41
N ASP A 324 19.11 1.59 -5.85
CA ASP A 324 18.36 1.91 -7.06
C ASP A 324 19.25 1.67 -8.29
N SER A 325 18.73 0.95 -9.29
CA SER A 325 19.44 0.61 -10.52
C SER A 325 18.46 0.51 -11.68
N ARG A 326 18.92 0.96 -12.85
CA ARG A 326 18.25 0.80 -14.15
C ARG A 326 19.08 -0.02 -15.13
N ASN A 327 20.06 -0.75 -14.61
CA ASN A 327 20.78 -1.76 -15.38
C ASN A 327 20.02 -3.07 -15.27
N TYR A 328 19.51 -3.57 -16.40
CA TYR A 328 18.61 -4.72 -16.42
C TYR A 328 19.31 -6.04 -16.75
N PRO A 329 18.74 -7.17 -16.33
CA PRO A 329 19.23 -8.51 -16.66
C PRO A 329 19.35 -8.76 -18.17
N THR A 330 20.28 -9.65 -18.55
CA THR A 330 20.51 -10.02 -19.97
C THR A 330 19.90 -11.37 -20.35
N ARG A 331 19.31 -12.08 -19.39
CA ARG A 331 18.67 -13.38 -19.55
C ARG A 331 17.25 -13.35 -19.02
N ILE A 332 16.34 -14.01 -19.73
CA ILE A 332 14.97 -14.26 -19.28
C ILE A 332 14.84 -15.78 -19.07
N ILE A 333 14.48 -16.22 -17.87
CA ILE A 333 14.28 -17.63 -17.55
C ILE A 333 12.80 -17.95 -17.57
N TYR A 334 12.44 -18.98 -18.34
CA TYR A 334 11.07 -19.49 -18.48
C TYR A 334 11.02 -20.93 -17.96
N PRO A 335 10.59 -21.14 -16.70
CA PRO A 335 10.55 -22.46 -16.07
C PRO A 335 9.31 -23.27 -16.49
N THR A 336 9.48 -24.34 -17.26
CA THR A 336 8.39 -25.20 -17.74
C THR A 336 7.73 -26.02 -16.64
N ASP A 337 8.31 -26.11 -15.45
CA ASP A 337 7.70 -26.74 -14.27
C ASP A 337 6.34 -26.12 -13.92
N PHE A 338 6.14 -24.85 -14.28
CA PHE A 338 4.92 -24.09 -13.95
C PHE A 338 4.05 -23.76 -15.17
N PHE A 339 4.50 -24.09 -16.38
CA PHE A 339 3.78 -23.78 -17.61
C PHE A 339 3.41 -25.06 -18.38
N PRO A 340 2.34 -25.03 -19.20
CA PRO A 340 1.41 -23.92 -19.40
C PRO A 340 0.43 -23.76 -18.24
N HIS A 341 -0.15 -22.57 -18.12
CA HIS A 341 -1.30 -22.33 -17.26
C HIS A 341 -2.49 -23.22 -17.64
N SER A 342 -3.29 -23.55 -16.63
CA SER A 342 -4.57 -24.24 -16.83
C SER A 342 -5.58 -23.40 -17.63
N ASP A 343 -5.50 -22.07 -17.58
CA ASP A 343 -6.29 -21.17 -18.44
C ASP A 343 -5.47 -20.70 -19.64
N SER A 344 -5.92 -21.09 -20.83
CA SER A 344 -5.30 -20.73 -22.11
C SER A 344 -5.23 -19.22 -22.38
N ASN A 345 -6.16 -18.43 -21.86
CA ASN A 345 -6.14 -16.98 -22.01
C ASN A 345 -5.13 -16.34 -21.08
N HIS A 346 -5.02 -16.86 -19.86
CA HIS A 346 -3.96 -16.44 -18.94
C HIS A 346 -2.58 -16.78 -19.55
N GLN A 347 -2.41 -17.98 -20.10
CA GLN A 347 -1.21 -18.33 -20.84
C GLN A 347 -0.94 -17.33 -21.97
N ALA A 348 -1.94 -16.99 -22.79
CA ALA A 348 -1.77 -16.05 -23.89
C ALA A 348 -1.32 -14.65 -23.42
N MET A 349 -1.82 -14.16 -22.28
CA MET A 349 -1.39 -12.88 -21.70
C MET A 349 0.05 -12.93 -21.19
N VAL A 350 0.45 -14.01 -20.50
CA VAL A 350 1.83 -14.20 -20.05
C VAL A 350 2.78 -14.25 -21.24
N GLU A 351 2.40 -14.97 -22.31
CA GLU A 351 3.18 -15.05 -23.55
C GLU A 351 3.28 -13.70 -24.27
N GLU A 352 2.25 -12.85 -24.22
CA GLU A 352 2.29 -11.48 -24.74
C GLU A 352 3.29 -10.63 -23.94
N PHE A 353 3.23 -10.67 -22.61
CA PHE A 353 4.17 -9.95 -21.74
C PHE A 353 5.61 -10.41 -21.95
N ILE A 354 5.86 -11.72 -22.04
CA ILE A 354 7.21 -12.25 -22.29
C ILE A 354 7.76 -11.75 -23.62
N LYS A 355 6.96 -11.68 -24.69
CA LYS A 355 7.41 -11.14 -25.98
C LYS A 355 7.82 -9.67 -25.87
N ILE A 356 7.09 -8.89 -25.07
CA ILE A 356 7.43 -7.49 -24.79
C ILE A 356 8.74 -7.42 -24.01
N LEU A 357 8.89 -8.25 -22.98
CA LEU A 357 10.11 -8.33 -22.20
C LEU A 357 11.33 -8.75 -23.04
N GLU A 358 11.17 -9.74 -23.93
CA GLU A 358 12.21 -10.15 -24.89
C GLU A 358 12.63 -9.01 -25.81
N LYS A 359 11.66 -8.24 -26.31
CA LYS A 359 11.89 -7.06 -27.15
C LYS A 359 12.61 -5.96 -26.36
N PHE A 360 12.18 -5.69 -25.14
CA PHE A 360 12.73 -4.66 -24.27
C PHE A 360 14.18 -4.97 -23.86
N LEU A 361 14.45 -6.20 -23.42
CA LEU A 361 15.79 -6.64 -22.99
C LEU A 361 16.70 -7.03 -24.17
N GLY A 362 16.16 -7.14 -25.39
CA GLY A 362 16.91 -7.56 -26.57
C GLY A 362 17.43 -9.00 -26.51
N THR A 363 16.79 -9.85 -25.70
CA THR A 363 17.20 -11.24 -25.45
C THR A 363 16.02 -12.19 -25.58
N LYS A 364 16.27 -13.43 -25.99
CA LYS A 364 15.22 -14.47 -26.04
C LYS A 364 15.16 -15.21 -24.72
N ARG A 365 13.96 -15.65 -24.33
CA ARG A 365 13.83 -16.49 -23.14
C ARG A 365 14.62 -17.79 -23.30
N THR A 366 15.19 -18.22 -22.20
CA THR A 366 15.77 -19.55 -22.04
C THR A 366 14.73 -20.41 -21.35
N VAL A 367 14.27 -21.44 -22.07
CA VAL A 367 13.31 -22.42 -21.55
C VAL A 367 14.10 -23.43 -20.71
N VAL A 368 13.69 -23.63 -19.45
CA VAL A 368 14.35 -24.55 -18.52
C VAL A 368 13.30 -25.38 -17.79
N THR A 369 13.61 -26.63 -17.45
CA THR A 369 12.86 -27.39 -16.45
C THR A 369 13.73 -27.51 -15.20
N ILE A 370 13.38 -26.80 -14.12
CA ILE A 370 14.14 -26.76 -12.87
C ILE A 370 14.29 -28.17 -12.30
N SER A 371 13.24 -29.00 -12.35
CA SER A 371 13.32 -30.38 -11.88
C SER A 371 14.31 -31.22 -12.69
N ASP A 372 14.34 -31.08 -14.01
CA ASP A 372 15.24 -31.87 -14.87
C ASP A 372 16.70 -31.42 -14.68
N GLU A 373 16.93 -30.12 -14.52
CA GLU A 373 18.25 -29.56 -14.24
C GLU A 373 18.78 -30.02 -12.87
N TRP A 374 17.92 -30.07 -11.84
CA TRP A 374 18.30 -30.64 -10.55
C TRP A 374 18.55 -32.14 -10.65
N ASP A 375 17.64 -32.90 -11.29
CA ASP A 375 17.72 -34.35 -11.33
C ASP A 375 18.91 -34.84 -12.18
N GLY A 376 19.34 -34.04 -13.17
CA GLY A 376 20.52 -34.30 -14.00
C GLY A 376 21.85 -33.97 -13.33
N ASP A 377 21.91 -32.91 -12.52
CA ASP A 377 23.14 -32.45 -11.84
C ASP A 377 22.82 -31.89 -10.43
N PRO A 378 22.38 -32.74 -9.48
CA PRO A 378 22.05 -32.29 -8.14
C PRO A 378 23.33 -32.01 -7.35
N PRO A 379 23.32 -31.06 -6.40
CA PRO A 379 24.44 -30.87 -5.48
C PRO A 379 24.81 -32.17 -4.75
N GLU A 380 26.10 -32.39 -4.45
CA GLU A 380 26.57 -33.58 -3.73
C GLU A 380 25.81 -33.80 -2.40
N ALA A 381 25.52 -32.70 -1.70
CA ALA A 381 24.75 -32.70 -0.45
C ALA A 381 23.30 -33.21 -0.61
N ALA A 382 22.75 -33.24 -1.82
CA ALA A 382 21.46 -33.84 -2.10
C ALA A 382 21.50 -35.38 -2.15
N SER A 383 22.71 -35.98 -2.18
CA SER A 383 22.92 -37.43 -2.25
C SER A 383 22.18 -38.10 -3.41
N GLY A 384 22.11 -37.42 -4.57
CA GLY A 384 21.42 -37.91 -5.77
C GLY A 384 19.89 -38.01 -5.62
N LYS A 385 19.27 -37.40 -4.61
CA LYS A 385 17.81 -37.40 -4.46
C LYS A 385 17.16 -36.51 -5.54
N PRO A 386 16.12 -36.99 -6.23
CA PRO A 386 15.34 -36.16 -7.13
C PRO A 386 14.74 -34.95 -6.41
N LEU A 387 14.58 -33.83 -7.11
CA LEU A 387 14.16 -32.54 -6.54
C LEU A 387 12.88 -32.67 -5.73
N LYS A 388 11.88 -33.35 -6.31
CA LYS A 388 10.59 -33.61 -5.68
C LYS A 388 10.74 -34.36 -4.35
N THR A 389 11.69 -35.30 -4.26
CA THR A 389 11.94 -36.08 -3.04
C THR A 389 12.78 -35.29 -2.03
N TYR A 390 13.72 -34.50 -2.53
CA TYR A 390 14.60 -33.65 -1.73
C TYR A 390 13.78 -32.59 -0.97
N LEU A 391 12.92 -31.86 -1.68
CA LEU A 391 12.08 -30.82 -1.08
C LEU A 391 10.85 -31.37 -0.34
N ALA A 392 10.44 -32.63 -0.58
CA ALA A 392 9.29 -33.26 0.10
C ALA A 392 9.45 -33.42 1.62
N LYS A 393 10.64 -33.19 2.20
CA LYS A 393 10.85 -33.23 3.66
C LYS A 393 10.59 -31.90 4.35
N GLY A 394 10.86 -30.76 3.70
CA GLY A 394 10.55 -29.43 4.22
C GLY A 394 9.05 -29.18 4.44
N THR A 395 8.19 -30.07 3.92
CA THR A 395 6.73 -30.05 4.03
C THR A 395 6.16 -31.08 5.02
N ARG A 396 6.99 -31.94 5.65
CA ARG A 396 6.49 -32.95 6.60
C ARG A 396 6.36 -32.38 8.01
N GLY A 397 5.13 -32.04 8.37
CA GLY A 397 4.71 -31.84 9.76
C GLY A 397 4.69 -30.37 10.19
N ILE A 398 3.48 -29.82 10.31
CA ILE A 398 3.25 -28.56 11.01
C ILE A 398 3.09 -28.90 12.50
N GLY A 399 3.95 -28.35 13.36
CA GLY A 399 3.76 -28.40 14.82
C GLY A 399 4.55 -29.48 15.57
N LYS A 400 3.97 -29.96 16.68
CA LYS A 400 4.61 -30.69 17.80
C LYS A 400 5.38 -31.96 17.43
N THR A 401 5.21 -32.49 16.22
CA THR A 401 5.79 -33.77 15.77
C THR A 401 7.15 -33.64 15.10
N VAL A 402 7.63 -32.43 14.80
CA VAL A 402 8.96 -32.20 14.19
C VAL A 402 9.99 -31.95 15.27
N SER A 403 11.06 -32.76 15.29
CA SER A 403 12.20 -32.58 16.20
C SER A 403 13.08 -31.41 15.78
N SER A 404 13.87 -30.84 16.72
CA SER A 404 14.82 -29.76 16.40
C SER A 404 15.81 -30.16 15.30
N SER A 405 16.27 -31.42 15.30
CA SER A 405 17.21 -31.93 14.30
C SER A 405 16.58 -32.02 12.90
N GLU A 406 15.32 -32.44 12.79
CA GLU A 406 14.61 -32.44 11.51
C GLU A 406 14.38 -31.02 10.99
N ALA A 407 14.13 -30.07 11.89
CA ALA A 407 13.92 -28.67 11.53
C ALA A 407 15.22 -28.00 11.05
N GLU A 408 16.35 -28.26 11.72
CA GLU A 408 17.69 -27.83 11.29
C GLU A 408 18.08 -28.46 9.95
N GLN A 409 17.80 -29.76 9.76
CA GLN A 409 17.99 -30.41 8.47
C GLN A 409 17.17 -29.75 7.36
N GLY A 410 15.91 -29.41 7.61
CA GLY A 410 15.06 -28.75 6.61
C GLY A 410 15.58 -27.37 6.20
N LEU A 411 16.09 -26.58 7.15
CA LEU A 411 16.74 -25.28 6.88
C LEU A 411 18.00 -25.45 6.03
N GLU A 412 18.78 -26.48 6.31
CA GLU A 412 20.00 -26.76 5.56
C GLU A 412 19.68 -27.25 4.14
N GLU A 413 18.70 -28.13 3.97
CA GLU A 413 18.20 -28.57 2.66
C GLU A 413 17.68 -27.36 1.84
N GLN A 414 17.01 -26.41 2.49
CA GLN A 414 16.59 -25.15 1.88
C GLN A 414 17.77 -24.28 1.43
N ARG A 415 18.79 -24.12 2.28
CA ARG A 415 20.00 -23.35 1.96
C ARG A 415 20.72 -23.94 0.75
N ILE A 416 20.90 -25.26 0.73
CA ILE A 416 21.55 -25.99 -0.38
C ILE A 416 20.78 -25.77 -1.69
N PHE A 417 19.45 -25.89 -1.67
CA PHE A 417 18.65 -25.65 -2.85
C PHE A 417 18.78 -24.21 -3.35
N ARG A 418 18.70 -23.22 -2.44
CA ARG A 418 18.85 -21.80 -2.77
C ARG A 418 20.18 -21.52 -3.47
N GLU A 419 21.28 -21.96 -2.89
CA GLU A 419 22.62 -21.73 -3.43
C GLU A 419 22.79 -22.38 -4.80
N TRP A 420 22.29 -23.61 -4.97
CA TRP A 420 22.26 -24.26 -6.27
C TRP A 420 21.44 -23.45 -7.28
N PHE A 421 20.22 -23.05 -6.92
CA PHE A 421 19.30 -22.33 -7.79
C PHE A 421 19.89 -20.98 -8.24
N GLU A 422 20.43 -20.20 -7.29
CA GLU A 422 21.10 -18.93 -7.56
C GLU A 422 22.30 -19.14 -8.48
N SER A 423 23.14 -20.15 -8.22
CA SER A 423 24.32 -20.44 -9.04
C SER A 423 23.97 -20.83 -10.49
N LYS A 424 22.89 -21.59 -10.68
CA LYS A 424 22.47 -22.14 -11.98
C LYS A 424 21.67 -21.13 -12.80
N PHE A 425 20.72 -20.43 -12.17
CA PHE A 425 19.72 -19.65 -12.89
C PHE A 425 19.83 -18.13 -12.68
N MET A 426 20.22 -17.68 -11.47
CA MET A 426 20.00 -16.29 -11.03
C MET A 426 21.28 -15.65 -10.43
N SER A 427 22.44 -15.87 -11.05
CA SER A 427 23.70 -15.37 -10.50
C SER A 427 23.77 -13.83 -10.56
N SER A 428 24.44 -13.25 -9.57
CA SER A 428 24.64 -11.79 -9.50
C SER A 428 25.85 -11.35 -10.33
N ASP A 429 25.79 -10.13 -10.87
CA ASP A 429 26.94 -9.45 -11.47
C ASP A 429 26.99 -7.99 -11.03
N SER A 430 28.16 -7.36 -11.08
CA SER A 430 28.36 -6.01 -10.54
C SER A 430 27.61 -4.90 -11.30
N ASN A 431 27.16 -5.17 -12.52
CA ASN A 431 26.56 -4.19 -13.43
C ASN A 431 25.03 -4.19 -13.33
N THR A 432 24.41 -5.34 -13.58
CA THR A 432 22.94 -5.53 -13.57
C THR A 432 22.42 -5.93 -12.20
N MET A 433 23.34 -6.25 -11.28
CA MET A 433 23.09 -6.76 -9.94
C MET A 433 22.48 -8.19 -9.94
N SER A 434 21.63 -8.56 -10.91
CA SER A 434 21.24 -9.95 -11.23
C SER A 434 21.25 -10.19 -12.73
N ASN A 435 21.93 -11.25 -13.19
CA ASN A 435 22.14 -11.49 -14.62
C ASN A 435 20.89 -12.00 -15.36
N ALA A 436 19.86 -12.42 -14.62
CA ALA A 436 18.64 -13.02 -15.15
C ALA A 436 17.38 -12.49 -14.43
N VAL A 437 16.26 -12.54 -15.14
CA VAL A 437 14.91 -12.41 -14.58
C VAL A 437 14.14 -13.70 -14.85
N MET A 438 13.50 -14.26 -13.83
CA MET A 438 12.64 -15.44 -13.99
C MET A 438 11.17 -15.00 -14.00
N ILE A 439 10.42 -15.46 -15.01
CA ILE A 439 8.99 -15.18 -15.13
C ILE A 439 8.21 -16.40 -14.69
N MET A 440 7.31 -16.23 -13.72
CA MET A 440 6.54 -17.34 -13.18
C MET A 440 5.05 -17.03 -13.07
N PRO A 441 4.19 -18.06 -13.18
CA PRO A 441 2.75 -17.90 -13.11
C PRO A 441 2.23 -17.73 -11.67
N TYR A 442 1.64 -16.58 -11.34
CA TYR A 442 1.02 -16.40 -10.02
C TYR A 442 -0.44 -16.86 -9.95
N GLY A 443 -0.73 -17.70 -8.96
CA GLY A 443 -2.09 -18.03 -8.53
C GLY A 443 -2.89 -18.89 -9.51
N SER A 444 -4.12 -19.22 -9.08
CA SER A 444 -5.09 -19.92 -9.93
C SER A 444 -5.66 -18.95 -10.96
N ALA A 445 -5.69 -19.33 -12.23
CA ALA A 445 -6.32 -18.51 -13.26
C ALA A 445 -7.86 -18.39 -13.12
N VAL A 446 -8.48 -19.15 -12.20
CA VAL A 446 -9.92 -19.16 -11.96
C VAL A 446 -10.25 -18.27 -10.76
N PRO A 447 -11.24 -17.35 -10.85
CA PRO A 447 -11.61 -16.51 -9.72
C PRO A 447 -12.17 -17.39 -8.60
N LYS A 448 -11.69 -17.17 -7.38
CA LYS A 448 -12.32 -17.71 -6.19
C LYS A 448 -13.41 -16.75 -5.73
N TYR A 449 -14.62 -17.26 -5.54
CA TYR A 449 -15.74 -16.49 -5.01
C TYR A 449 -16.06 -16.93 -3.59
N ARG A 450 -16.49 -15.98 -2.76
CA ARG A 450 -16.77 -16.16 -1.34
C ARG A 450 -18.01 -17.02 -1.04
N ASP A 451 -18.87 -17.19 -2.03
CA ASP A 451 -20.04 -18.08 -1.99
C ASP A 451 -19.73 -19.49 -2.51
N ALA A 452 -18.51 -19.73 -2.98
CA ALA A 452 -18.01 -21.06 -3.30
C ALA A 452 -17.21 -21.60 -2.09
N PRO A 453 -17.47 -22.84 -1.65
CA PRO A 453 -16.66 -23.47 -0.61
C PRO A 453 -15.23 -23.65 -1.10
N ASN A 454 -14.26 -23.55 -0.18
CA ASN A 454 -12.87 -23.79 -0.52
C ASN A 454 -12.65 -25.25 -0.94
N GLY A 455 -11.96 -25.45 -2.07
CA GLY A 455 -11.60 -26.79 -2.55
C GLY A 455 -10.52 -27.45 -1.69
N TYR A 456 -10.38 -28.78 -1.81
CA TYR A 456 -9.26 -29.51 -1.21
C TYR A 456 -7.93 -29.02 -1.79
N VAL A 457 -7.02 -28.54 -0.93
CA VAL A 457 -5.68 -28.10 -1.32
C VAL A 457 -4.86 -29.34 -1.72
N HIS A 458 -4.56 -29.47 -3.01
CA HIS A 458 -3.60 -30.49 -3.48
C HIS A 458 -2.17 -29.97 -3.28
N SER A 459 -1.38 -30.74 -2.52
CA SER A 459 0.05 -30.53 -2.31
C SER A 459 0.89 -30.96 -3.52
N SER A 460 0.74 -30.28 -4.66
CA SER A 460 1.74 -30.31 -5.72
C SER A 460 2.81 -29.26 -5.44
N CYS A 461 4.04 -29.48 -5.95
CA CYS A 461 5.12 -28.49 -5.93
C CYS A 461 4.59 -27.19 -6.52
N SER A 462 4.22 -26.23 -5.66
CA SER A 462 3.56 -25.00 -6.06
C SER A 462 4.60 -23.90 -6.26
N ILE A 463 4.28 -22.89 -7.06
CA ILE A 463 5.12 -21.70 -7.22
C ILE A 463 5.52 -21.10 -5.85
N ASN A 464 4.57 -21.10 -4.90
CA ASN A 464 4.81 -20.66 -3.53
C ASN A 464 5.94 -21.48 -2.91
N GLN A 465 5.93 -22.81 -3.03
CA GLN A 465 7.02 -23.66 -2.55
C GLN A 465 8.37 -23.31 -3.16
N LEU A 466 8.47 -23.09 -4.48
CA LEU A 466 9.76 -22.68 -5.06
C LEU A 466 10.25 -21.35 -4.48
N MET A 467 9.35 -20.37 -4.35
CA MET A 467 9.68 -19.07 -3.73
C MET A 467 10.07 -19.21 -2.26
N GLU A 468 9.49 -20.20 -1.57
CA GLU A 468 9.85 -20.53 -0.20
C GLU A 468 11.33 -20.90 -0.07
N TYR A 469 11.83 -21.72 -1.00
CA TYR A 469 13.21 -22.17 -0.98
C TYR A 469 14.20 -21.08 -1.39
N VAL A 470 13.85 -20.19 -2.33
CA VAL A 470 14.79 -19.24 -2.93
C VAL A 470 14.86 -17.88 -2.20
N GLN A 471 13.88 -17.52 -1.34
CA GLN A 471 13.75 -16.17 -0.71
C GLN A 471 14.12 -15.01 -1.68
N ALA A 472 13.72 -15.15 -2.94
CA ALA A 472 13.94 -14.12 -3.95
C ALA A 472 13.02 -12.91 -3.66
N PRO A 473 13.47 -11.66 -3.84
CA PRO A 473 12.59 -10.51 -3.82
C PRO A 473 11.43 -10.69 -4.79
N PHE A 474 10.23 -10.47 -4.26
CA PHE A 474 8.96 -10.60 -4.95
C PHE A 474 8.50 -9.22 -5.40
N ILE A 475 8.53 -8.96 -6.70
CA ILE A 475 7.86 -7.79 -7.25
C ILE A 475 6.98 -8.19 -8.43
N LEU A 476 5.75 -7.66 -8.35
CA LEU A 476 4.83 -7.41 -9.44
C LEU A 476 3.85 -8.54 -9.75
N GLN A 477 2.67 -8.46 -9.13
CA GLN A 477 1.47 -9.08 -9.69
C GLN A 477 0.91 -8.10 -10.74
N LEU A 478 1.25 -8.28 -12.02
CA LEU A 478 0.63 -7.47 -13.07
C LEU A 478 -0.81 -7.91 -13.24
N LEU A 479 -1.76 -7.07 -12.88
CA LEU A 479 -3.18 -7.40 -13.02
C LEU A 479 -3.58 -7.21 -14.49
N TRP A 480 -4.18 -8.19 -15.17
CA TRP A 480 -4.73 -7.99 -16.53
C TRP A 480 -6.14 -8.53 -16.69
N GLY A 481 -6.92 -7.80 -17.50
CA GLY A 481 -8.36 -7.96 -17.65
C GLY A 481 -8.77 -9.20 -18.45
N LYS A 482 -9.41 -10.11 -17.74
CA LYS A 482 -10.74 -10.57 -18.15
C LYS A 482 -11.74 -10.10 -17.10
N ILE A 483 -13.02 -9.99 -17.49
CA ILE A 483 -14.11 -9.63 -16.58
C ILE A 483 -13.95 -10.44 -15.29
N TYR A 484 -13.52 -9.74 -14.24
CA TYR A 484 -13.19 -10.23 -12.91
C TYR A 484 -12.09 -11.28 -12.81
N LEU A 485 -10.89 -10.99 -13.32
CA LEU A 485 -9.68 -11.73 -12.98
C LEU A 485 -8.49 -10.77 -12.87
N SER A 486 -7.82 -10.80 -11.73
CA SER A 486 -6.61 -10.03 -11.47
C SER A 486 -5.43 -10.99 -11.41
N HIS A 487 -4.82 -11.28 -12.56
CA HIS A 487 -3.63 -12.14 -12.65
C HIS A 487 -2.71 -11.63 -13.76
N VAL A 488 -1.39 -11.86 -13.59
CA VAL A 488 -0.37 -12.27 -14.59
C VAL A 488 1.03 -12.02 -14.00
N ALA A 489 1.86 -13.05 -14.16
CA ALA A 489 3.32 -13.13 -14.09
C ALA A 489 4.04 -12.37 -12.97
N ASP A 490 4.67 -13.13 -12.07
CA ASP A 490 5.68 -12.59 -11.15
C ASP A 490 7.04 -12.57 -11.83
N ALA A 491 7.82 -11.54 -11.53
CA ALA A 491 9.23 -11.46 -11.83
C ALA A 491 10.04 -11.60 -10.53
N THR A 492 11.06 -12.45 -10.55
CA THR A 492 11.97 -12.61 -9.41
C THR A 492 13.42 -12.35 -9.80
N ALA A 493 14.20 -11.83 -8.85
CA ALA A 493 15.63 -11.53 -8.95
C ALA A 493 16.38 -12.09 -7.73
N CYS A 494 17.70 -11.93 -7.68
CA CYS A 494 18.55 -12.25 -6.52
C CYS A 494 18.19 -11.37 -5.30
N PRO A 495 18.52 -11.69 -4.03
CA PRO A 495 18.31 -10.80 -2.88
C PRO A 495 18.98 -9.41 -3.03
N ALA A 496 18.28 -8.32 -2.62
CA ALA A 496 18.69 -6.90 -2.69
C ALA A 496 18.52 -6.15 -4.04
N HIS A 497 17.53 -6.54 -4.85
CA HIS A 497 17.33 -6.04 -6.22
C HIS A 497 15.95 -5.42 -6.47
N ASP A 498 15.19 -5.16 -5.41
CA ASP A 498 13.78 -4.88 -5.51
C ASP A 498 13.52 -3.62 -6.37
N LEU A 499 14.25 -2.51 -6.13
CA LEU A 499 14.08 -1.29 -6.94
C LEU A 499 14.38 -1.51 -8.44
N MET A 500 15.33 -2.37 -8.78
CA MET A 500 15.60 -2.74 -10.18
C MET A 500 14.38 -3.43 -10.80
N LEU A 501 13.74 -4.37 -10.09
CA LEU A 501 12.53 -5.03 -10.57
C LEU A 501 11.35 -4.06 -10.71
N VAL A 502 11.19 -3.12 -9.78
CA VAL A 502 10.15 -2.06 -9.89
C VAL A 502 10.40 -1.18 -11.14
N ASN A 503 11.65 -0.80 -11.38
CA ASN A 503 12.03 -0.02 -12.56
C ASN A 503 11.84 -0.79 -13.87
N LEU A 504 12.31 -2.05 -13.92
CA LEU A 504 12.14 -2.93 -15.08
C LEU A 504 10.66 -3.10 -15.42
N ALA A 505 9.83 -3.39 -14.41
CA ALA A 505 8.39 -3.49 -14.54
C ALA A 505 7.80 -2.21 -15.16
N LYS A 506 8.12 -1.05 -14.58
CA LYS A 506 7.63 0.24 -15.05
C LYS A 506 7.98 0.46 -16.52
N GLU A 507 9.27 0.37 -16.87
CA GLU A 507 9.75 0.71 -18.20
C GLU A 507 9.27 -0.28 -19.28
N VAL A 508 9.13 -1.57 -18.93
CA VAL A 508 8.53 -2.58 -19.82
C VAL A 508 7.06 -2.25 -20.12
N LEU A 509 6.26 -1.89 -19.10
CA LEU A 509 4.87 -1.50 -19.31
C LEU A 509 4.75 -0.22 -20.15
N GLU A 510 5.53 0.82 -19.80
CA GLU A 510 5.52 2.09 -20.51
C GLU A 510 5.94 1.94 -21.98
N SER A 511 6.84 1.01 -22.29
CA SER A 511 7.29 0.74 -23.66
C SER A 511 6.18 0.33 -24.63
N GLU A 512 5.07 -0.20 -24.10
CA GLU A 512 3.89 -0.61 -24.88
C GLU A 512 2.64 0.21 -24.55
N ASN A 513 2.80 1.35 -23.85
CA ASN A 513 1.70 2.17 -23.32
C ASN A 513 0.72 1.35 -22.48
N TRP A 514 1.26 0.46 -21.64
CA TRP A 514 0.47 -0.31 -20.70
C TRP A 514 0.30 0.47 -19.38
N PRO A 515 -0.88 0.44 -18.74
CA PRO A 515 -1.12 1.20 -17.50
C PRO A 515 -0.18 0.79 -16.37
N THR A 516 0.36 1.78 -15.65
CA THR A 516 1.22 1.61 -14.47
C THR A 516 0.50 1.91 -13.15
N GLU A 517 -0.80 2.21 -13.22
CA GLU A 517 -1.69 2.47 -12.10
C GLU A 517 -3.00 1.69 -12.22
N VAL A 518 -3.51 1.22 -11.10
CA VAL A 518 -4.81 0.54 -10.99
C VAL A 518 -5.88 1.44 -10.39
N LEU A 519 -7.10 1.28 -10.88
CA LEU A 519 -8.29 1.96 -10.36
C LEU A 519 -8.78 1.34 -9.04
N THR A 520 -9.57 2.13 -8.32
CA THR A 520 -10.35 1.65 -7.17
C THR A 520 -11.76 1.21 -7.59
N GLY A 521 -12.34 0.32 -6.79
CA GLY A 521 -13.70 -0.16 -6.96
C GLY A 521 -13.82 -1.41 -7.83
N ARG A 522 -14.86 -1.44 -8.66
CA ARG A 522 -15.30 -2.64 -9.39
C ARG A 522 -14.28 -3.14 -10.41
N TYR A 523 -13.56 -2.24 -11.06
CA TYR A 523 -12.64 -2.54 -12.15
C TYR A 523 -11.22 -2.15 -11.78
N THR A 524 -10.26 -3.00 -12.12
CA THR A 524 -8.83 -2.71 -11.93
C THR A 524 -8.31 -1.68 -12.95
N PHE A 525 -8.86 -1.68 -14.17
CA PHE A 525 -8.53 -0.74 -15.24
C PHE A 525 -9.80 -0.35 -15.99
N LYS A 526 -9.72 0.72 -16.80
CA LYS A 526 -10.74 1.01 -17.80
C LYS A 526 -10.83 -0.14 -18.81
N LEU A 527 -12.04 -0.47 -19.25
CA LEU A 527 -12.26 -1.59 -20.16
C LEU A 527 -11.90 -1.23 -21.60
N GLY A 528 -11.05 -2.04 -22.23
CA GLY A 528 -10.63 -1.88 -23.62
C GLY A 528 -11.06 -3.04 -24.52
N LYS A 529 -11.00 -2.83 -25.85
CA LYS A 529 -11.31 -3.86 -26.86
C LYS A 529 -10.04 -4.56 -27.35
N ASN A 530 -9.36 -5.28 -26.47
CA ASN A 530 -8.17 -6.09 -26.78
C ASN A 530 -8.16 -7.38 -25.95
N ILE A 531 -7.19 -8.26 -26.18
CA ILE A 531 -7.08 -9.54 -25.47
C ILE A 531 -6.95 -9.40 -23.95
N ARG A 532 -6.43 -8.25 -23.50
CA ARG A 532 -6.25 -7.88 -22.09
C ARG A 532 -7.47 -7.19 -21.49
N ASN A 533 -8.51 -6.88 -22.27
CA ASN A 533 -9.68 -6.07 -21.91
C ASN A 533 -9.35 -4.77 -21.16
N VAL A 534 -8.18 -4.17 -21.42
CA VAL A 534 -7.70 -2.96 -20.75
C VAL A 534 -7.59 -1.85 -21.77
N ASP A 535 -8.15 -0.68 -21.47
CA ASP A 535 -7.97 0.50 -22.30
C ASP A 535 -6.52 1.01 -22.21
N GLY A 536 -5.90 1.25 -23.36
CA GLY A 536 -4.51 1.70 -23.47
C GLY A 536 -4.37 3.20 -23.75
N SER A 537 -5.46 3.95 -23.86
CA SER A 537 -5.43 5.35 -24.31
C SER A 537 -4.92 6.37 -23.27
N ASP A 538 -4.66 5.96 -22.03
CA ASP A 538 -4.44 6.88 -20.90
C ASP A 538 -3.00 6.99 -20.36
N VAL A 539 -1.99 6.45 -21.05
CA VAL A 539 -0.60 6.50 -20.54
C VAL A 539 0.12 7.84 -20.83
N SER A 540 -0.50 8.76 -21.55
CA SER A 540 0.04 10.12 -21.75
C SER A 540 -0.94 11.18 -21.27
N LYS A 541 -0.91 11.54 -19.96
CA LYS A 541 -1.30 12.86 -19.38
C LYS A 541 -1.45 12.85 -17.84
N ALA A 542 -0.50 12.27 -17.10
CA ALA A 542 -0.41 12.52 -15.66
C ALA A 542 0.81 13.40 -15.26
N SER A 543 1.63 13.83 -16.22
CA SER A 543 2.79 14.70 -15.98
C SER A 543 2.61 16.16 -16.42
N ASP A 544 1.44 16.55 -16.94
CA ASP A 544 1.13 17.95 -17.29
C ASP A 544 -0.31 18.29 -16.87
N LEU A 545 -0.49 18.59 -15.59
CA LEU A 545 -1.46 19.62 -15.16
C LEU A 545 -0.72 20.96 -15.03
N GLY A 546 0.00 21.31 -16.10
CA GLY A 546 0.24 22.69 -16.52
C GLY A 546 -0.74 22.99 -17.65
N GLY A 547 -1.39 24.15 -17.59
CA GLY A 547 -2.63 24.43 -18.32
C GLY A 547 -2.57 24.21 -19.84
N HIS A 548 -3.70 23.77 -20.39
CA HIS A 548 -4.40 24.43 -21.50
C HIS A 548 -5.73 23.73 -21.74
N GLY A 549 -6.79 24.53 -21.88
CA GLY A 549 -8.17 24.06 -21.93
C GLY A 549 -8.47 23.16 -23.12
N PHE A 550 -9.38 22.22 -22.92
CA PHE A 550 -10.07 21.53 -24.00
C PHE A 550 -11.57 21.77 -23.93
N THR A 551 -12.04 22.26 -25.05
CA THR A 551 -13.39 22.63 -25.41
C THR A 551 -14.27 21.41 -25.68
N ASN A 552 -15.57 21.65 -25.51
CA ASN A 552 -16.71 20.76 -25.76
C ASN A 552 -16.62 19.91 -27.04
N GLY A 553 -17.19 18.70 -26.96
CA GLY A 553 -17.56 17.90 -28.12
C GLY A 553 -18.35 16.65 -27.75
N LEU A 554 -19.67 16.75 -27.78
CA LEU A 554 -20.61 15.63 -27.74
C LEU A 554 -20.33 14.60 -28.85
N LEU A 555 -20.33 13.31 -28.50
CA LEU A 555 -21.24 12.25 -29.01
C LEU A 555 -20.92 10.90 -28.36
#